data_AF-A0A7S1TJB8-F1
#
_entry.id   AF-A0A7S1TJB8-F1
#
_cell.length_a   1.000
_cell.length_b   1.000
_cell.length_c   1.000
_cell.angle_alpha   90.00
_cell.angle_beta   90.00
_cell.angle_gamma   90.00
#
_symmetry.space_group_name_H-M   'P 1'
#
loop_
_entity.id
_entity.type
_entity.pdbx_description
1 polymer ?
#
loop_
_entity_poly.entity_id
_entity_poly.type
_entity_poly.pdbx_seq_one_letter_code
_entity_poly.pdbx_strand_id
1 'polypeptide(L)'
;VMAHAVMNPQSFKVWEHILNPSGSAAIILWPRSVALEAALDVRLNASLSFHELSSAMRSRGGVLLGWVTKKGKICLNPTNHDAPVTLNSLQRLVLLSDKALPRKPNS
;
A
#
# COMPACT_ATOMS: atom_id res chain seq x y z
N VAL A 1 9.93 -15.54 11.88
CA VAL A 1 11.10 -15.25 11.02
C VAL A 1 12.04 -16.46 10.91
N MET A 2 12.46 -17.09 12.03
CA MET A 2 13.33 -18.29 11.98
C MET A 2 12.76 -19.47 11.17
N ALA A 3 11.50 -19.87 11.38
CA ALA A 3 10.89 -20.96 10.62
C ALA A 3 10.79 -20.70 9.10
N HIS A 4 10.64 -19.44 8.70
CA HIS A 4 10.48 -19.05 7.28
C HIS A 4 11.83 -18.99 6.54
N ALA A 5 12.90 -18.60 7.24
CA ALA A 5 14.25 -18.53 6.68
C ALA A 5 14.82 -19.92 6.34
N VAL A 6 14.46 -20.93 7.14
CA VAL A 6 14.88 -22.33 6.94
C VAL A 6 14.15 -22.98 5.77
N MET A 7 12.88 -22.62 5.52
CA MET A 7 12.07 -23.23 4.45
C MET A 7 12.22 -22.55 3.09
N ASN A 8 12.54 -21.25 3.05
CA ASN A 8 12.81 -20.54 1.80
C ASN A 8 13.85 -19.43 2.00
N PRO A 9 15.13 -19.71 1.68
CA PRO A 9 16.23 -18.74 1.81
C PRO A 9 16.03 -17.44 1.00
N GLN A 10 15.25 -17.48 -0.09
CA GLN A 10 14.94 -16.27 -0.88
C GLN A 10 13.99 -15.35 -0.12
N SER A 11 13.02 -15.90 0.63
CA SER A 11 12.11 -15.12 1.46
C SER A 11 12.86 -14.37 2.57
N PHE A 12 13.95 -14.94 3.10
CA PHE A 12 14.77 -14.26 4.11
C PHE A 12 15.44 -13.00 3.54
N LYS A 13 15.98 -13.07 2.32
CA LYS A 13 16.57 -11.91 1.64
C LYS A 13 15.55 -10.78 1.41
N VAL A 14 14.30 -11.13 1.12
CA VAL A 14 13.20 -10.15 0.99
C VAL A 14 12.95 -9.45 2.33
N TRP A 15 12.86 -10.20 3.43
CA TRP A 15 12.68 -9.61 4.76
C TRP A 15 13.86 -8.73 5.19
N GLU A 16 15.08 -9.17 4.92
CA GLU A 16 16.28 -8.38 5.19
C GLU A 16 16.23 -7.04 4.43
N HIS A 17 15.81 -7.06 3.16
CA HIS A 17 15.71 -5.85 2.37
C HIS A 17 14.62 -4.87 2.86
N ILE A 18 13.47 -5.39 3.32
CA ILE A 18 12.34 -4.59 3.82
C ILE A 18 12.62 -4.02 5.22
N LEU A 19 13.26 -4.81 6.09
CA LEU A 19 13.52 -4.42 7.48
C LEU A 19 14.79 -3.61 7.63
N ASN A 20 15.70 -3.63 6.65
CA ASN A 20 16.92 -2.84 6.69
C ASN A 20 16.57 -1.34 6.56
N PRO A 21 16.85 -0.52 7.60
CA PRO A 21 16.59 0.92 7.55
C PRO A 21 17.37 1.64 6.45
N SER A 22 18.46 1.06 5.96
CA SER A 22 19.29 1.55 4.86
C SER A 22 18.94 0.91 3.50
N GLY A 23 18.00 -0.04 3.48
CA GLY A 23 17.50 -0.69 2.26
C GLY A 23 16.75 0.26 1.34
N SER A 24 16.68 -0.08 0.06
CA SER A 24 15.96 0.71 -0.93
C SER A 24 14.45 0.59 -0.76
N ALA A 25 13.90 -0.53 -0.31
CA ALA A 25 12.46 -0.68 -0.11
C ALA A 25 12.01 -0.46 1.34
N ALA A 26 10.81 0.09 1.53
CA ALA A 26 10.17 0.26 2.83
C ALA A 26 8.66 -0.01 2.75
N ILE A 27 8.10 -0.50 3.87
CA ILE A 27 6.65 -0.50 4.06
C ILE A 27 6.23 0.91 4.49
N ILE A 28 5.36 1.53 3.69
CA ILE A 28 4.84 2.87 3.91
C ILE A 28 3.37 2.77 4.30
N LEU A 29 3.02 3.43 5.42
CA LEU A 29 1.64 3.68 5.79
C LEU A 29 1.21 5.03 5.23
N TRP A 30 0.69 5.05 4.01
CA TRP A 30 0.30 6.30 3.36
C TRP A 30 -1.05 6.78 3.95
N PRO A 31 -1.10 7.95 4.61
CA PRO A 31 -2.34 8.48 5.14
C PRO A 31 -3.33 8.83 4.01
N ARG A 32 -4.61 8.55 4.27
CA ARG A 32 -5.70 9.07 3.45
C ARG A 32 -5.70 10.60 3.54
N SER A 33 -5.37 11.27 2.44
CA SER A 33 -5.17 12.73 2.37
C SER A 33 -5.68 13.28 1.04
N VAL A 34 -5.85 14.60 0.94
CA VAL A 34 -6.21 15.30 -0.31
C VAL A 34 -5.21 14.96 -1.44
N ALA A 35 -3.95 14.68 -1.10
CA ALA A 35 -2.96 14.21 -2.06
C ALA A 35 -3.29 12.82 -2.63
N LEU A 36 -3.90 11.93 -1.86
CA LEU A 36 -4.41 10.62 -2.33
C LEU A 36 -5.64 10.80 -3.22
N GLU A 37 -6.52 11.74 -2.88
CA GLU A 37 -7.69 12.07 -3.70
C GLU A 37 -7.29 12.65 -5.06
N ALA A 38 -6.42 13.67 -5.05
CA ALA A 38 -5.83 14.25 -6.24
C ALA A 38 -4.94 13.27 -7.01
N ALA A 39 -4.47 12.22 -6.34
CA ALA A 39 -3.62 11.19 -6.90
C ALA A 39 -4.37 10.12 -7.66
N LEU A 40 -5.54 9.77 -7.15
CA LEU A 40 -6.41 8.74 -7.68
C LEU A 40 -7.48 9.32 -8.62
N ASP A 41 -7.59 10.66 -8.72
CA ASP A 41 -8.62 11.39 -9.47
C ASP A 41 -10.05 10.92 -9.13
N VAL A 42 -10.30 10.68 -7.84
CA VAL A 42 -11.58 10.15 -7.34
C VAL A 42 -12.11 10.95 -6.17
N ARG A 43 -13.44 11.05 -6.12
CA ARG A 43 -14.18 11.65 -5.00
C ARG A 43 -14.08 10.77 -3.75
N LEU A 44 -14.21 11.40 -2.58
CA LEU A 44 -14.10 10.71 -1.28
C LEU A 44 -15.10 9.57 -1.03
N ASN A 45 -16.25 9.64 -1.69
CA ASN A 45 -17.30 8.62 -1.62
C ASN A 45 -17.18 7.58 -2.73
N ALA A 46 -16.12 7.63 -3.54
CA ALA A 46 -15.85 6.60 -4.52
C ALA A 46 -15.62 5.26 -3.81
N SER A 47 -16.21 4.24 -4.40
CA SER A 47 -15.98 2.86 -4.06
C SER A 47 -15.05 2.30 -5.13
N LEU A 48 -13.85 1.92 -4.71
CA LEU A 48 -12.85 1.33 -5.60
C LEU A 48 -12.51 -0.07 -5.11
N SER A 49 -12.26 -0.97 -6.04
CA SER A 49 -11.75 -2.30 -5.75
C SER A 49 -10.28 -2.25 -5.34
N PHE A 50 -9.78 -3.34 -4.75
CA PHE A 50 -8.34 -3.46 -4.48
C PHE A 50 -7.53 -3.41 -5.78
N HIS A 51 -8.06 -3.97 -6.87
CA HIS A 51 -7.40 -3.91 -8.17
C HIS A 51 -7.23 -2.47 -8.66
N GLU A 52 -8.29 -1.66 -8.62
CA GLU A 52 -8.25 -0.25 -9.04
C GLU A 52 -7.27 0.57 -8.20
N LEU A 53 -7.30 0.39 -6.88
CA LEU A 53 -6.36 1.04 -5.96
C LEU A 53 -4.92 0.59 -6.21
N SER A 54 -4.71 -0.69 -6.45
CA SER A 54 -3.39 -1.27 -6.72
C SER A 54 -2.81 -0.71 -8.03
N SER A 55 -3.62 -0.65 -9.09
CA SER A 55 -3.24 -0.07 -10.37
C SER A 55 -2.80 1.39 -10.22
N ALA A 56 -3.58 2.19 -9.49
CA ALA A 56 -3.30 3.60 -9.29
C ALA A 56 -2.10 3.88 -8.36
N MET A 57 -1.78 2.97 -7.44
CA MET A 57 -0.55 3.06 -6.64
C MET A 57 0.67 2.62 -7.44
N ARG A 58 0.52 1.63 -8.32
CA ARG A 58 1.60 1.12 -9.17
C ARG A 58 2.14 2.17 -10.12
N SER A 59 1.28 3.00 -10.70
CA SER A 59 1.69 4.14 -11.55
C SER A 59 2.53 5.19 -10.79
N ARG A 60 2.62 5.09 -9.46
CA ARG A 60 3.36 5.98 -8.56
C ARG A 60 4.58 5.32 -7.93
N GLY A 61 4.95 4.12 -8.37
CA GLY A 61 6.05 3.35 -7.78
C GLY A 61 5.73 2.72 -6.42
N GLY A 62 4.45 2.54 -6.10
CA GLY A 62 3.99 1.84 -4.90
C GLY A 62 3.28 0.54 -5.23
N VAL A 63 3.60 -0.53 -4.51
CA VAL A 63 2.85 -1.79 -4.57
C VAL A 63 1.86 -1.83 -3.41
N LEU A 64 0.56 -1.87 -3.71
CA LEU A 64 -0.48 -1.99 -2.69
C LEU A 64 -0.45 -3.38 -2.06
N LEU A 65 -0.25 -3.42 -0.74
CA LEU A 65 -0.33 -4.64 0.06
C LEU A 65 -1.68 -4.76 0.76
N GLY A 66 -2.33 -3.63 1.02
CA GLY A 66 -3.56 -3.58 1.81
C GLY A 66 -3.90 -2.19 2.34
N TRP A 67 -4.73 -2.13 3.38
CA TRP A 67 -5.16 -0.89 4.00
C TRP A 67 -5.45 -1.05 5.50
N VAL A 68 -5.53 0.09 6.17
CA VAL A 68 -6.02 0.23 7.55
C VAL A 68 -7.36 0.94 7.49
N THR A 69 -8.39 0.32 8.05
CA THR A 69 -9.73 0.93 8.17
C THR A 69 -9.74 1.98 9.29
N LYS A 70 -10.72 2.90 9.28
CA LYS A 70 -10.92 3.87 10.37
C LYS A 70 -11.16 3.24 11.75
N LYS A 71 -11.57 1.97 11.78
CA LYS A 71 -11.73 1.19 13.01
C LYS A 71 -10.41 0.56 13.50
N GLY A 72 -9.29 0.84 12.84
CA GLY A 72 -7.97 0.29 13.17
C GLY A 72 -7.71 -1.12 12.64
N LYS A 73 -8.68 -1.77 11.97
CA LYS A 73 -8.46 -3.09 11.36
C LYS A 73 -7.52 -2.97 10.16
N ILE A 74 -6.45 -3.76 10.18
CA ILE A 74 -5.51 -3.92 9.06
C ILE A 74 -6.00 -5.08 8.19
N CYS A 75 -6.10 -4.84 6.88
CA CYS A 75 -6.41 -5.85 5.89
C CYS A 75 -5.24 -5.92 4.91
N LEU A 76 -4.55 -7.07 4.85
CA LEU A 76 -3.47 -7.34 3.92
C LEU A 76 -3.91 -8.44 2.96
N ASN A 77 -3.56 -8.31 1.68
CA ASN A 77 -3.91 -9.23 0.61
C ASN A 77 -5.40 -9.66 0.65
N PRO A 78 -6.35 -8.74 0.46
CA PRO A 78 -7.77 -9.06 0.51
C PRO A 78 -8.11 -10.13 -0.52
N THR A 79 -8.84 -11.17 -0.11
CA THR A 79 -9.19 -12.33 -0.94
C THR A 79 -10.16 -12.03 -2.07
N ASN A 80 -10.91 -10.93 -1.98
CA ASN A 80 -11.78 -10.47 -3.04
C ASN A 80 -11.25 -9.13 -3.58
N HIS A 81 -10.41 -9.21 -4.61
CA HIS A 81 -9.73 -8.05 -5.17
C HIS A 81 -10.66 -7.09 -5.93
N ASP A 82 -11.85 -7.57 -6.31
CA ASP A 82 -12.85 -6.82 -7.08
C ASP A 82 -13.97 -6.26 -6.18
N ALA A 83 -14.02 -6.66 -4.91
CA ALA A 83 -14.99 -6.11 -3.96
C ALA A 83 -14.74 -4.61 -3.77
N PRO A 84 -15.75 -3.75 -3.98
CA PRO A 84 -15.61 -2.32 -3.81
C PRO A 84 -15.40 -1.96 -2.34
N VAL A 85 -14.43 -1.10 -2.09
CA VAL A 85 -14.15 -0.51 -0.78
C VAL A 85 -14.32 0.99 -0.88
N THR A 86 -15.23 1.53 -0.08
CA THR A 86 -15.44 2.97 -0.02
C THR A 86 -14.21 3.64 0.61
N LEU A 87 -13.60 4.57 -0.10
CA LEU A 87 -12.39 5.26 0.35
C LEU A 87 -12.57 5.97 1.71
N ASN A 88 -13.78 6.44 2.01
CA ASN A 88 -14.09 7.06 3.29
C ASN A 88 -14.08 6.08 4.48
N SER A 89 -14.10 4.77 4.26
CA SER A 89 -13.94 3.78 5.32
C SER A 89 -12.47 3.55 5.70
N LEU A 90 -11.54 4.04 4.88
CA LEU A 90 -10.10 3.85 5.02
C LEU A 90 -9.44 4.97 5.80
N GLN A 91 -8.40 4.61 6.56
CA GLN A 91 -7.54 5.52 7.30
C GLN A 91 -6.17 5.65 6.64
N ARG A 92 -5.58 4.52 6.23
CA ARG A 92 -4.25 4.47 5.59
C ARG A 92 -4.20 3.38 4.53
N LEU A 93 -3.39 3.55 3.51
CA LEU A 93 -2.97 2.47 2.60
C LEU A 93 -1.64 1.89 3.09
N VAL A 94 -1.46 0.58 2.90
CA VAL A 94 -0.22 -0.13 3.21
C VAL A 94 0.49 -0.46 1.91
N LEU A 95 1.67 0.10 1.70
CA LEU A 95 2.40 0.02 0.45
C LEU A 95 3.81 -0.51 0.66
N LEU A 96 4.35 -1.23 -0.31
CA LEU A 96 5.78 -1.44 -0.47
C LEU A 96 6.30 -0.49 -1.55
N SER A 97 7.35 0.27 -1.26
CA SER A 97 7.93 1.22 -2.21
C SER A 97 9.39 1.52 -1.91
N ASP A 98 10.12 1.96 -2.93
CA ASP A 98 11.59 2.08 -2.97
C ASP A 98 12.12 3.37 -2.29
N LYS A 99 11.39 3.88 -1.29
CA LYS A 99 11.59 5.16 -0.60
C LYS A 99 11.55 6.41 -1.51
N ALA A 100 10.35 6.75 -1.95
CA ALA A 100 9.80 8.12 -1.90
C ALA A 100 8.31 8.10 -2.29
N LEU A 101 7.41 8.48 -1.39
CA LEU A 101 6.03 8.86 -1.73
C LEU A 101 5.80 10.20 -1.01
N PRO A 102 5.56 11.37 -1.66
CA PRO A 102 4.85 11.61 -2.93
C PRO A 102 5.53 12.64 -3.89
N ARG A 103 4.97 12.93 -5.09
CA ARG A 103 4.51 14.29 -5.53
C ARG A 103 3.48 14.20 -6.68
N LYS A 104 2.54 15.16 -6.76
CA LYS A 104 1.92 15.61 -8.01
C LYS A 104 2.71 16.86 -8.45
N PRO A 105 3.15 17.01 -9.72
CA PRO A 105 3.92 18.17 -10.15
C PRO A 105 3.06 19.45 -10.13
N ASN A 106 3.72 20.61 -9.96
CA ASN A 106 3.12 21.93 -10.00
C ASN A 106 2.41 22.18 -11.35
N SER A 107 1.30 22.92 -11.26
CA SER A 107 0.59 23.65 -12.32
C SER A 107 -0.20 22.80 -13.32
#